data_AF-A0A0F8WSD2-F1
#
_entry.id   AF-A0A0F8WSD2-F1
#
_cell.length_a   1.000
_cell.length_b   1.000
_cell.length_c   1.000
_cell.angle_alpha   90.00
_cell.angle_beta   90.00
_cell.angle_gamma   90.00
#
_symmetry.space_group_name_H-M   'P 1'
#
loop_
_entity.id
_entity.type
_entity.pdbx_description
1 polymer ?
#
loop_
_entity_poly.entity_id
_entity_poly.type
_entity_poly.pdbx_seq_one_letter_code
_entity_poly.pdbx_strand_id
1 'polypeptide(L)'
;MSSTQIIVNEVSLDTFKGEGFPVKITKQINDLRKLVSRNASFTSQISFPRTAKNTAALSGLTPTFRNSKVTPRSLSCVILMNGVTVLSGGRFTLSSKSDDKYKGTVFFGNFDFFNLLEGDISE
;
A
#
# COMPACT_ATOMS: atom_id res chain seq x y z
N MET A 1 14.58 -12.46 -14.29
CA MET A 1 13.61 -12.34 -13.18
C MET A 1 13.10 -10.92 -13.15
N SER A 2 11.79 -10.71 -13.01
CA SER A 2 11.24 -9.34 -12.91
C SER A 2 11.61 -8.75 -11.55
N SER A 3 12.40 -7.67 -11.53
CA SER A 3 12.78 -6.97 -10.31
C SER A 3 11.62 -6.09 -9.86
N THR A 4 10.95 -6.45 -8.76
CA THR A 4 9.87 -5.64 -8.19
C THR A 4 10.39 -4.91 -6.96
N GLN A 5 10.16 -3.61 -6.88
CA GLN A 5 10.55 -2.76 -5.77
C GLN A 5 9.31 -2.05 -5.20
N ILE A 6 9.26 -1.95 -3.88
CA ILE A 6 8.20 -1.26 -3.16
C ILE A 6 8.85 -0.12 -2.40
N ILE A 7 8.45 1.10 -2.70
CA ILE A 7 8.95 2.31 -2.04
C ILE A 7 7.84 2.82 -1.13
N VAL A 8 8.11 2.88 0.17
CA VAL A 8 7.18 3.39 1.19
C VAL A 8 7.84 4.59 1.86
N ASN A 9 7.12 5.72 1.89
CA ASN A 9 7.64 6.96 2.47
C ASN A 9 9.03 7.33 1.93
N GLU A 10 9.19 7.27 0.60
CA GLU A 10 10.45 7.53 -0.13
C GLU A 10 11.60 6.54 0.14
N VAL A 11 11.38 5.52 0.96
CA VAL A 11 12.36 4.47 1.26
C VAL A 11 12.00 3.19 0.52
N SER A 12 12.95 2.70 -0.30
CA SER A 12 12.82 1.39 -0.96
C SER A 12 12.95 0.27 0.07
N LEU A 13 11.91 -0.55 0.22
CA LEU A 13 11.88 -1.64 1.19
C LEU A 13 12.85 -2.77 0.84
N ASP A 14 13.50 -3.32 1.85
CA ASP A 14 14.36 -4.50 1.71
C ASP A 14 13.49 -5.76 1.62
N THR A 15 13.90 -6.70 0.78
CA THR A 15 13.32 -8.05 0.68
C THR A 15 14.13 -9.06 1.51
N PHE A 16 13.61 -10.28 1.65
CA PHE A 16 14.41 -11.38 2.16
C PHE A 16 15.59 -11.67 1.22
N LYS A 17 16.72 -12.11 1.77
CA LYS A 17 17.96 -12.30 1.01
C LYS A 17 17.75 -13.29 -0.13
N GLY A 18 18.04 -12.86 -1.36
CA GLY A 18 17.89 -13.69 -2.57
C GLY A 18 16.46 -13.75 -3.12
N GLU A 19 15.50 -13.07 -2.49
CA GLU A 19 14.12 -12.99 -2.95
C GLU A 19 13.79 -11.60 -3.49
N GLY A 20 12.94 -11.54 -4.53
CA GLY A 20 12.24 -10.32 -4.92
C GLY A 20 10.90 -10.21 -4.21
N PHE A 21 10.21 -9.08 -4.30
CA PHE A 21 8.84 -9.00 -3.80
C PHE A 21 7.87 -9.82 -4.68
N PRO A 22 7.18 -10.85 -4.14
CA PRO A 22 6.16 -11.58 -4.88
C PRO A 22 4.84 -10.78 -4.86
N VAL A 23 4.81 -9.66 -5.57
CA VAL A 23 3.63 -8.78 -5.61
C VAL A 23 2.61 -9.35 -6.60
N LYS A 24 1.43 -9.74 -6.08
CA LYS A 24 0.25 -9.99 -6.91
C LYS A 24 -0.69 -8.80 -6.77
N ILE A 25 -1.20 -8.32 -7.89
CA ILE A 25 -2.01 -7.10 -7.97
C ILE A 25 -3.42 -7.50 -8.40
N THR A 26 -4.40 -7.32 -7.52
CA THR A 26 -5.83 -7.46 -7.86
C THR A 26 -6.34 -6.11 -8.34
N LYS A 27 -6.70 -6.03 -9.63
CA LYS A 27 -7.36 -4.86 -10.21
C LYS A 27 -8.86 -4.97 -9.97
N GLN A 28 -9.47 -3.91 -9.45
CA GLN A 28 -10.92 -3.76 -9.37
C GLN A 28 -11.41 -2.90 -10.52
N ILE A 29 -12.48 -3.36 -11.18
CA ILE A 29 -13.17 -2.63 -12.24
C ILE A 29 -14.38 -1.93 -11.62
N ASN A 30 -14.47 -0.62 -11.82
CA ASN A 30 -15.49 0.21 -11.20
C ASN A 30 -16.57 0.58 -12.23
N ASP A 31 -17.83 0.33 -11.87
CA ASP A 31 -18.98 0.92 -12.56
C ASP A 31 -19.21 2.32 -11.98
N LEU A 32 -19.29 3.33 -12.85
CA LEU A 32 -19.53 4.73 -12.47
C LEU A 32 -20.82 4.89 -11.63
N ARG A 33 -21.83 4.03 -11.86
CA ARG A 33 -23.09 4.03 -11.09
C ARG A 33 -22.94 3.49 -9.67
N LYS A 34 -21.82 2.83 -9.36
CA LYS A 34 -21.53 2.17 -8.07
C LYS A 34 -20.27 2.72 -7.38
N LEU A 35 -19.84 3.93 -7.73
CA LEU A 35 -18.65 4.57 -7.16
C LEU A 35 -18.75 4.81 -5.64
N VAL A 36 -19.96 4.79 -5.06
CA VAL A 36 -20.24 5.11 -3.65
C VAL A 36 -19.47 4.23 -2.65
N SER A 37 -19.15 2.98 -3.00
CA SER A 37 -18.35 2.09 -2.16
C SER A 37 -16.89 2.05 -2.63
N ARG A 38 -15.95 2.18 -1.68
CA ARG A 38 -14.49 2.04 -1.90
C ARG A 38 -14.16 0.80 -2.73
N ASN A 39 -13.92 0.99 -4.01
CA ASN A 39 -13.41 -0.04 -4.90
C ASN A 39 -11.97 0.31 -5.27
N ALA A 40 -11.08 0.07 -4.31
CA ALA A 40 -9.65 0.22 -4.51
C ALA A 40 -9.09 -1.12 -4.98
N SER A 41 -8.24 -1.07 -6.00
CA SER A 41 -7.41 -2.21 -6.33
C SER A 41 -6.37 -2.42 -5.22
N PHE A 42 -5.89 -3.65 -5.05
CA PHE A 42 -5.03 -3.98 -3.91
C PHE A 42 -4.03 -5.07 -4.24
N THR A 43 -2.92 -5.10 -3.50
CA THR A 43 -1.96 -6.21 -3.59
C THR A 43 -2.39 -7.37 -2.71
N SER A 44 -1.89 -8.58 -3.00
CA SER A 44 -1.81 -9.61 -1.97
C SER A 44 -1.02 -9.09 -0.76
N GLN A 45 -1.16 -9.76 0.38
CA GLN A 45 -0.35 -9.45 1.55
C GLN A 45 1.14 -9.65 1.22
N ILE A 46 1.93 -8.61 1.37
CA ILE A 46 3.37 -8.60 1.14
C ILE A 46 4.07 -8.84 2.47
N SER A 47 5.03 -9.77 2.48
CA SER A 47 5.88 -10.07 3.64
C SER A 47 7.30 -9.60 3.37
N PHE A 48 7.93 -8.95 4.34
CA PHE A 48 9.31 -8.44 4.23
C PHE A 48 10.02 -8.44 5.59
N PRO A 49 11.36 -8.52 5.60
CA PRO A 49 12.13 -8.61 6.84
C PRO A 49 12.03 -7.34 7.68
N ARG A 50 12.18 -7.51 8.99
CA ARG A 50 12.32 -6.39 9.93
C ARG A 50 13.77 -5.89 9.97
N THR A 51 14.14 -5.08 8.99
CA THR A 51 15.43 -4.37 8.98
C THR A 51 15.29 -3.00 9.65
N ALA A 52 16.40 -2.39 10.04
CA ALA A 52 16.41 -1.01 10.56
C ALA A 52 15.83 -0.03 9.52
N LYS A 53 16.19 -0.22 8.24
CA LYS A 53 15.69 0.54 7.10
C LYS A 53 14.19 0.39 6.90
N ASN A 54 13.68 -0.84 6.90
CA ASN A 54 12.23 -1.10 6.80
C ASN A 54 11.47 -0.53 8.00
N THR A 55 12.06 -0.58 9.20
CA THR A 55 11.44 0.00 10.40
C THR A 55 11.37 1.52 10.32
N ALA A 56 12.40 2.18 9.78
CA ALA A 56 12.40 3.62 9.54
C ALA A 56 11.37 4.02 8.48
N ALA A 57 11.28 3.27 7.37
CA ALA A 57 10.31 3.47 6.29
C ALA A 57 8.85 3.43 6.79
N LEU A 58 8.58 2.58 7.79
CA LEU A 58 7.25 2.45 8.38
C LEU A 58 6.91 3.55 9.40
N SER A 59 7.86 4.42 9.79
CA SER A 59 7.64 5.59 10.67
C SER A 59 6.75 5.32 11.91
N GLY A 60 6.84 4.12 12.50
CA GLY A 60 6.04 3.74 13.66
C GLY A 60 4.58 3.35 13.36
N LEU A 61 4.23 3.00 12.11
CA LEU A 61 2.90 2.50 11.77
C LEU A 61 2.50 1.35 12.69
N THR A 62 1.30 1.44 13.27
CA THR A 62 0.70 0.36 14.04
C THR A 62 -0.08 -0.57 13.11
N PRO A 63 -0.06 -1.90 13.34
CA PRO A 63 -0.89 -2.83 12.59
C PRO A 63 -2.37 -2.44 12.73
N THR A 64 -3.06 -2.36 11.61
CA THR A 64 -4.50 -2.11 11.60
C THR A 64 -5.23 -3.45 11.74
N PHE A 65 -6.03 -3.59 12.80
CA PHE A 65 -6.88 -4.77 13.01
C PHE A 65 -8.26 -4.57 12.39
N ARG A 66 -8.85 -5.66 11.90
CA ARG A 66 -10.11 -5.69 11.14
C ARG A 66 -11.30 -5.03 11.88
N ASN A 67 -11.26 -4.97 13.22
CA ASN A 67 -12.32 -4.42 14.07
C ASN A 67 -11.90 -3.12 14.80
N SER A 68 -10.79 -2.50 14.41
CA SER A 68 -10.35 -1.26 15.04
C SER A 68 -11.24 -0.09 14.61
N LYS A 69 -11.77 0.68 15.57
CA LYS A 69 -12.44 1.97 15.32
C LYS A 69 -11.46 3.09 14.94
N VAL A 70 -10.15 2.83 15.05
CA VAL A 70 -9.10 3.80 14.72
C VAL A 70 -8.90 3.81 13.21
N THR A 71 -9.00 5.00 12.60
CA THR A 71 -8.71 5.20 11.19
C THR A 71 -7.33 4.62 10.85
N PRO A 72 -7.24 3.67 9.90
CA PRO A 72 -5.97 3.06 9.54
C PRO A 72 -5.00 4.14 9.06
N ARG A 73 -3.87 4.30 9.76
CA ARG A 73 -2.81 5.19 9.30
C ARG A 73 -2.15 4.52 8.10
N SER A 74 -2.16 5.18 6.95
CA SER A 74 -1.53 4.69 5.73
C SER A 74 -0.36 5.56 5.32
N LEU A 75 0.65 4.96 4.70
CA LEU A 75 1.80 5.67 4.14
C LEU A 75 1.71 5.71 2.61
N SER A 76 2.27 6.76 2.02
CA SER A 76 2.44 6.84 0.57
C SER A 76 3.34 5.71 0.07
N CYS A 77 2.95 5.10 -1.03
CA CYS A 77 3.62 3.94 -1.61
C CYS A 77 3.68 4.01 -3.13
N VAL A 78 4.82 3.58 -3.69
CA VAL A 78 5.04 3.38 -5.13
C VAL A 78 5.54 1.96 -5.36
N ILE A 79 5.06 1.30 -6.42
CA ILE A 79 5.56 -0.02 -6.85
C ILE A 79 6.19 0.12 -8.24
N LEU A 80 7.46 -0.26 -8.31
CA LEU A 80 8.24 -0.33 -9.55
C LEU A 80 8.39 -1.79 -9.96
N MET A 81 8.23 -2.08 -11.25
CA MET A 81 8.57 -3.38 -11.84
C MET A 81 9.54 -3.14 -12.98
N ASN A 82 10.74 -3.73 -12.90
CA ASN A 82 11.84 -3.57 -13.86
C ASN A 82 12.19 -2.09 -14.12
N GLY A 83 12.17 -1.26 -13.08
CA GLY A 83 12.44 0.17 -13.17
C GLY A 83 11.28 1.02 -13.69
N VAL A 84 10.17 0.41 -14.11
CA VAL A 84 8.98 1.11 -14.57
C VAL A 84 7.97 1.25 -13.43
N THR A 85 7.43 2.46 -13.24
CA THR A 85 6.36 2.70 -12.27
C THR A 85 5.07 2.02 -12.73
N VAL A 86 4.68 0.96 -12.04
CA VAL A 86 3.43 0.23 -12.31
C VAL A 86 2.29 0.77 -11.47
N LEU A 87 2.59 1.24 -10.25
CA LEU A 87 1.62 1.84 -9.35
C LEU A 87 2.22 3.06 -8.65
N SER A 88 1.61 4.22 -8.88
CA SER A 88 1.87 5.47 -8.15
C SER A 88 0.67 5.82 -7.26
N GLY A 89 0.90 6.63 -6.22
CA GLY A 89 -0.17 7.10 -5.33
C GLY A 89 -0.84 6.01 -4.48
N GLY A 90 -0.14 4.91 -4.22
CA GLY A 90 -0.65 3.84 -3.38
C GLY A 90 -0.67 4.22 -1.90
N ARG A 91 -1.57 3.59 -1.14
CA ARG A 91 -1.61 3.65 0.32
C ARG A 91 -1.15 2.30 0.89
N PHE A 92 -0.01 2.29 1.56
CA PHE A 92 0.48 1.12 2.29
C PHE A 92 -0.18 1.06 3.66
N THR A 93 -0.63 -0.14 4.04
CA THR A 93 -1.17 -0.43 5.38
C THR A 93 -0.40 -1.60 5.99
N LEU A 94 -0.08 -1.49 7.27
CA LEU A 94 0.52 -2.58 8.04
C LEU A 94 -0.59 -3.45 8.62
N SER A 95 -0.48 -4.75 8.39
CA SER A 95 -1.46 -5.74 8.86
C SER A 95 -0.92 -6.58 10.02
N SER A 96 0.39 -6.78 10.09
CA SER A 96 1.03 -7.50 11.18
C SER A 96 2.49 -7.07 11.36
N LYS A 97 2.94 -7.08 12.61
CA LYS A 97 4.32 -6.89 13.03
C LYS A 97 4.70 -8.09 13.90
N SER A 98 5.72 -8.82 13.48
CA SER A 98 6.36 -9.88 14.26
C SER A 98 7.85 -9.54 14.45
N ASP A 99 8.59 -10.39 15.17
CA ASP A 99 9.98 -10.10 15.50
C ASP A 99 10.88 -10.08 14.25
N ASP A 100 10.65 -10.97 13.30
CA ASP A 100 11.53 -11.08 12.12
C ASP A 100 10.95 -10.47 10.84
N LYS A 101 9.64 -10.21 10.81
CA LYS A 101 8.95 -9.78 9.58
C LYS A 101 7.78 -8.84 9.82
N TYR A 102 7.55 -8.01 8.82
CA TYR A 102 6.34 -7.21 8.64
C TYR A 102 5.46 -7.83 7.57
N LYS A 103 4.14 -7.61 7.72
CA LYS A 103 3.18 -7.91 6.67
C LYS A 103 2.30 -6.71 6.39
N GLY A 104 2.15 -6.36 5.13
CA GLY A 104 1.30 -5.23 4.73
C GLY A 104 0.59 -5.45 3.42
N THR A 105 -0.31 -4.54 3.11
CA THR A 105 -1.05 -4.50 1.85
C THR A 105 -0.97 -3.11 1.28
N VAL A 106 -0.71 -3.02 -0.02
CA VAL A 106 -0.77 -1.76 -0.76
C VAL A 106 -2.13 -1.70 -1.45
N PHE A 107 -2.86 -0.63 -1.19
CA PHE A 107 -4.08 -0.30 -1.90
C PHE A 107 -3.75 0.80 -2.92
N PHE A 108 -4.35 0.75 -4.10
CA PHE A 108 -4.25 1.78 -5.13
C PHE A 108 -5.61 1.99 -5.83
N GLY A 109 -5.93 3.23 -6.18
CA GLY A 109 -7.19 3.58 -6.85
C GLY A 109 -7.84 4.83 -6.26
N ASN A 110 -9.14 4.95 -6.48
CA ASN A 110 -9.95 6.10 -6.09
C ASN A 110 -10.18 6.14 -4.57
N PHE A 111 -9.12 6.42 -3.81
CA PHE A 111 -9.28 6.82 -2.42
C PHE A 111 -9.90 8.21 -2.42
N ASP A 112 -11.04 8.35 -1.77
CA ASP A 112 -11.59 9.66 -1.41
C ASP A 112 -12.06 10.50 -2.64
N PHE A 113 -12.46 9.84 -3.74
CA PHE A 113 -12.95 10.49 -4.97
C PHE A 113 -14.06 11.52 -4.71
N PHE A 114 -15.01 11.22 -3.82
CA PHE A 114 -16.08 12.16 -3.47
C PHE A 114 -15.62 13.30 -2.57
N ASN A 115 -14.63 13.07 -1.70
CA ASN A 115 -14.07 14.15 -0.88
C ASN A 115 -13.31 15.18 -1.74
N LEU A 116 -12.77 14.75 -2.88
CA LEU A 116 -12.16 15.66 -3.86
C LEU A 116 -13.22 16.51 -4.58
N LEU A 117 -14.36 15.91 -4.94
CA LEU A 117 -15.46 16.62 -5.61
C LEU A 117 -16.15 17.62 -4.69
N GLU A 118 -16.32 17.32 -3.40
CA GLU A 118 -16.95 18.25 -2.45
C GLU A 118 -16.17 19.57 -2.29
N GLY A 119 -14.84 19.57 -2.50
CA GLY A 119 -14.04 20.79 -2.50
C GLY A 119 -14.25 21.68 -3.73
N ASP A 120 -14.50 21.06 -4.90
CA ASP A 120 -14.64 21.76 -6.19
C ASP A 120 -16.07 22.25 -6.47
N ILE A 121 -17.09 21.75 -5.74
CA ILE A 121 -18.51 22.16 -5.91
C ILE A 121 -18.88 23.28 -4.92
N SER A 122 -17.96 23.67 -4.04
CA SER A 122 -18.14 24.75 -3.05
C SER A 122 -17.56 26.11 -3.46
N GLU A 123 -17.13 26.26 -4.72
CA GLU A 123 -16.86 27.55 -5.39
C GLU A 123 -17.87 27.82 -6.51
#